data_AF-A0A820KQ07-F1
#
_entry.id   AF-A0A820KQ07-F1
#
_cell.length_a   1.000
_cell.length_b   1.000
_cell.length_c   1.000
_cell.angle_alpha   90.00
_cell.angle_beta   90.00
_cell.angle_gamma   90.00
#
_symmetry.space_group_name_H-M   'P 1'
#
loop_
_entity.id
_entity.type
_entity.pdbx_description
1 polymer ?
#
loop_
_entity_poly.entity_id
_entity_poly.type
_entity_poly.pdbx_seq_one_letter_code
_entity_poly.pdbx_strand_id
1 'polypeptide(L)'
;SSGSAVATSAGLCAAALGTETYGSIVSPASRGNVVGLKPTVGLTSRSGVIPISHDHDTVGPLGRTVEDVALLLEVIQGVDSRDNATQPQGIIRHQNYTQFLLGIEGLRDLRLGVIREGINITDERQNRVNEAIKLMSTHGATIIDPVNITIIDDDTLSKYIVSLASYNFRDDIINYLSELKNTTIRS
;
A
#
# COMPACT_ATOMS: atom_id res chain seq x y z
N SER A 1 7.96 -5.51 4.21
CA SER A 1 7.16 -5.92 5.39
C SER A 1 6.88 -7.44 5.45
N SER A 2 7.89 -8.30 5.31
CA SER A 2 7.69 -9.76 5.32
C SER A 2 7.24 -10.30 6.68
N GLY A 3 7.88 -9.85 7.77
CA GLY A 3 7.53 -10.26 9.13
C GLY A 3 6.10 -9.90 9.50
N SER A 4 5.65 -8.69 9.17
CA SER A 4 4.29 -8.21 9.41
C SER A 4 3.24 -9.10 8.74
N ALA A 5 3.46 -9.48 7.48
CA ALA A 5 2.54 -10.35 6.74
C ALA A 5 2.49 -11.76 7.35
N VAL A 6 3.65 -12.36 7.63
CA VAL A 6 3.73 -13.71 8.23
C VAL A 6 3.12 -13.74 9.63
N ALA A 7 3.43 -12.76 10.49
CA ALA A 7 2.90 -12.68 11.84
C ALA A 7 1.37 -12.55 11.86
N THR A 8 0.83 -11.70 10.98
CA THR A 8 -0.63 -11.50 10.85
C THR A 8 -1.33 -12.77 10.36
N SER A 9 -0.74 -13.42 9.35
CA SER A 9 -1.24 -14.66 8.75
C SER A 9 -1.26 -15.82 9.75
N ALA A 10 -0.18 -15.99 10.49
CA ALA A 10 -0.02 -17.05 11.50
C ALA A 10 -0.79 -16.77 12.81
N GLY A 11 -1.54 -15.68 12.91
CA GLY A 11 -2.29 -15.32 14.12
C GLY A 11 -1.40 -14.91 15.31
N LEU A 12 -0.15 -14.50 15.06
CA LEU A 12 0.78 -14.02 16.09
C LEU A 12 0.45 -12.60 16.55
N CYS A 13 -0.36 -11.87 15.77
CA CYS A 13 -0.92 -10.58 16.12
C CYS A 13 -2.33 -10.40 15.52
N ALA A 14 -3.10 -9.47 16.07
CA ALA A 14 -4.42 -9.13 15.54
C ALA A 14 -4.31 -8.52 14.13
N ALA A 15 -3.41 -7.55 13.97
CA ALA A 15 -3.02 -6.87 12.74
C ALA A 15 -1.57 -6.39 12.87
N ALA A 16 -0.98 -5.88 11.79
CA ALA A 16 0.38 -5.35 11.80
C ALA A 16 0.50 -4.09 10.94
N LEU A 17 1.58 -3.33 11.15
CA LEU A 17 2.00 -2.26 10.27
C LEU A 17 3.10 -2.73 9.33
N GLY A 18 3.11 -2.17 8.13
CA GLY A 18 4.20 -2.28 7.18
C GLY A 18 4.53 -0.92 6.58
N THR A 19 5.66 -0.86 5.89
CA THR A 19 6.07 0.30 5.10
C THR A 19 6.22 -0.09 3.64
N GLU A 20 5.88 0.82 2.74
CA GLU A 20 6.06 0.61 1.31
C GLU A 20 6.63 1.82 0.61
N THR A 21 7.79 1.61 -0.02
CA THR A 21 8.34 2.44 -1.10
C THR A 21 7.83 1.91 -2.44
N TYR A 22 8.03 0.61 -2.69
CA TYR A 22 7.57 -0.09 -3.88
C TYR A 22 7.26 -1.55 -3.52
N GLY A 23 5.98 -1.93 -3.53
CA GLY A 23 5.50 -3.29 -3.28
C GLY A 23 5.68 -3.83 -1.84
N SER A 24 6.39 -3.15 -0.94
CA SER A 24 6.80 -3.69 0.35
C SER A 24 5.70 -3.93 1.40
N ILE A 25 4.45 -3.53 1.14
CA ILE A 25 3.21 -3.92 1.85
C ILE A 25 2.41 -4.92 0.99
N VAL A 26 2.06 -4.57 -0.25
CA VAL A 26 1.13 -5.38 -1.06
C VAL A 26 1.75 -6.71 -1.53
N SER A 27 3.05 -6.73 -1.83
CA SER A 27 3.79 -7.91 -2.27
C SER A 27 3.92 -8.99 -1.18
N PRO A 28 4.33 -8.67 0.07
CA PRO A 28 4.30 -9.65 1.15
C PRO A 28 2.88 -9.98 1.63
N ALA A 29 1.92 -9.05 1.58
CA ALA A 29 0.53 -9.35 1.94
C ALA A 29 -0.09 -10.42 1.01
N SER A 30 0.08 -10.25 -0.31
CA SER A 30 -0.36 -11.23 -1.31
C SER A 30 0.27 -12.61 -1.11
N ARG A 31 1.56 -12.68 -0.75
CA ARG A 31 2.27 -13.95 -0.46
C ARG A 31 1.90 -14.55 0.90
N GLY A 32 1.56 -13.71 1.87
CA GLY A 32 1.19 -14.10 3.23
C GLY A 32 -0.30 -14.45 3.38
N ASN A 33 -1.09 -14.40 2.31
CA ASN A 33 -2.54 -14.60 2.35
C ASN A 33 -3.24 -13.68 3.38
N VAL A 34 -2.86 -12.40 3.37
CA VAL A 34 -3.46 -11.35 4.20
C VAL A 34 -3.78 -10.14 3.34
N VAL A 35 -4.64 -9.25 3.84
CA VAL A 35 -4.93 -7.97 3.21
C VAL A 35 -3.84 -6.98 3.62
N GLY A 36 -3.29 -6.25 2.65
CA GLY A 36 -2.34 -5.16 2.90
C GLY A 36 -2.75 -3.95 2.08
N LEU A 37 -2.79 -2.78 2.71
CA LEU A 37 -3.17 -1.52 2.07
C LEU A 37 -1.98 -0.57 2.10
N LYS A 38 -1.52 -0.15 0.92
CA LYS A 38 -0.61 0.98 0.77
C LYS A 38 -1.43 2.26 0.62
N PRO A 39 -1.46 3.17 1.61
CA PRO A 39 -2.24 4.38 1.47
C PRO A 39 -1.57 5.38 0.51
N THR A 40 -2.28 6.46 0.20
CA THR A 40 -1.70 7.65 -0.44
C THR A 40 -0.55 8.16 0.42
N VAL A 41 0.57 8.56 -0.20
CA VAL A 41 1.69 9.19 0.52
C VAL A 41 1.16 10.44 1.23
N GLY A 42 1.42 10.54 2.53
CA GLY A 42 0.91 11.62 3.38
C GLY A 42 -0.41 11.32 4.10
N LEU A 43 -1.14 10.25 3.79
CA LEU A 43 -2.34 9.90 4.58
C LEU A 43 -1.97 9.55 6.03
N THR A 44 -0.84 8.85 6.20
CA THR A 44 -0.26 8.41 7.47
C THR A 44 1.12 9.03 7.65
N SER A 45 1.46 9.45 8.87
CA SER A 45 2.80 9.98 9.17
C SER A 45 3.89 8.93 9.03
N ARG A 46 5.05 9.37 8.56
CA ARG A 46 6.29 8.59 8.44
C ARG A 46 7.31 8.98 9.51
N SER A 47 6.96 9.92 10.40
CA SER A 47 7.87 10.36 11.45
C SER A 47 8.26 9.19 12.37
N GLY A 48 9.56 9.02 12.62
CA GLY A 48 10.11 7.91 13.41
C GLY A 48 10.33 6.61 12.64
N VAL A 49 10.01 6.56 11.34
CA VAL A 49 10.29 5.43 10.46
C VAL A 49 11.63 5.64 9.76
N ILE A 50 12.48 4.61 9.70
CA ILE A 50 13.72 4.65 8.91
C ILE A 50 13.33 4.78 7.43
N PRO A 51 13.73 5.84 6.72
CA PRO A 51 13.23 6.13 5.39
C PRO A 51 14.02 5.40 4.29
N ILE A 52 13.42 5.34 3.10
CA ILE A 52 14.06 5.00 1.82
C ILE A 52 13.85 6.13 0.81
N SER A 53 12.61 6.60 0.63
CA SER A 53 12.28 7.65 -0.33
C SER A 53 11.03 8.40 0.12
N HIS A 54 11.19 9.66 0.52
CA HIS A 54 10.07 10.51 0.91
C HIS A 54 9.01 10.73 -0.19
N ASP A 55 9.29 10.43 -1.46
CA ASP A 55 8.30 10.54 -2.54
C ASP A 55 7.33 9.35 -2.59
N HIS A 56 7.73 8.21 -2.03
CA HIS A 56 6.99 6.95 -2.18
C HIS A 56 6.62 6.31 -0.85
N ASP A 57 7.43 6.56 0.19
CA ASP A 57 7.29 5.92 1.48
C ASP A 57 5.95 6.26 2.12
N THR A 58 5.32 5.21 2.64
CA THR A 58 4.11 5.32 3.43
C THR A 58 4.01 4.16 4.42
N VAL A 59 3.30 4.38 5.52
CA VAL A 59 2.99 3.37 6.53
C VAL A 59 1.58 2.85 6.25
N GLY A 60 1.41 1.54 6.17
CA GLY A 60 0.11 0.97 5.87
C GLY A 60 -0.23 -0.26 6.70
N PRO A 61 -1.52 -0.54 6.89
CA PRO A 61 -1.98 -1.68 7.67
C PRO A 61 -1.92 -3.00 6.91
N LEU A 62 -1.69 -4.08 7.65
CA LEU A 62 -1.88 -5.47 7.23
C LEU A 62 -2.84 -6.15 8.22
N GLY A 63 -3.83 -6.88 7.70
CA GLY A 63 -4.87 -7.56 8.48
C GLY A 63 -5.36 -8.83 7.79
N ARG A 64 -6.03 -9.73 8.51
CA ARG A 64 -6.60 -10.95 7.88
C ARG A 64 -7.86 -10.62 7.08
N THR A 65 -8.53 -9.53 7.42
CA THR A 65 -9.73 -9.04 6.74
C THR A 65 -9.56 -7.59 6.28
N VAL A 66 -10.41 -7.16 5.34
CA VAL A 66 -10.50 -5.74 4.94
C VAL A 66 -10.96 -4.88 6.11
N GLU A 67 -11.78 -5.42 7.01
CA GLU A 67 -12.22 -4.75 8.24
C GLU A 67 -11.06 -4.45 9.19
N ASP A 68 -10.19 -5.43 9.47
CA ASP A 68 -8.98 -5.23 10.29
C ASP A 68 -8.11 -4.10 9.74
N VAL A 69 -7.95 -4.07 8.41
CA VAL A 69 -7.17 -3.06 7.68
C VAL A 69 -7.82 -1.69 7.77
N ALA A 70 -9.15 -1.60 7.61
CA ALA A 70 -9.89 -0.36 7.71
C ALA A 70 -9.83 0.23 9.14
N LEU A 71 -10.06 -0.60 10.17
CA LEU A 71 -9.95 -0.21 11.57
C LEU A 71 -8.55 0.31 11.92
N LEU A 72 -7.51 -0.38 11.47
CA LEU A 72 -6.15 0.07 11.74
C LEU A 72 -5.82 1.36 10.98
N LEU A 73 -6.32 1.54 9.75
CA LEU A 73 -6.15 2.77 8.98
C LEU A 73 -6.80 3.98 9.66
N GLU A 74 -8.00 3.83 10.22
CA GLU A 74 -8.69 4.88 10.99
C GLU A 74 -7.82 5.44 12.12
N VAL A 75 -7.08 4.55 12.79
CA VAL A 75 -6.24 4.90 13.95
C VAL A 75 -4.95 5.61 13.53
N ILE A 76 -4.32 5.18 12.44
CA ILE A 76 -2.97 5.67 12.07
C ILE A 76 -2.97 6.84 11.07
N GLN A 77 -4.09 7.10 10.40
CA GLN A 77 -4.23 8.24 9.51
C GLN A 77 -4.21 9.55 10.29
N GLY A 78 -3.63 10.61 9.73
CA GLY A 78 -3.64 11.91 10.40
C GLY A 78 -2.64 12.90 9.84
N VAL A 79 -2.67 14.10 10.42
CA VAL A 79 -1.67 15.14 10.19
C VAL A 79 -0.64 15.07 11.31
N ASP A 80 0.64 15.08 10.96
CA ASP A 80 1.77 15.15 11.89
C ASP A 80 2.65 16.33 11.49
N SER A 81 2.90 17.24 12.44
CA SER A 81 3.78 18.40 12.21
C SER A 81 5.23 18.02 11.92
N ARG A 82 5.64 16.79 12.24
CA ARG A 82 6.98 16.26 11.95
C ARG A 82 7.05 15.60 10.57
N ASP A 83 5.95 15.53 9.84
CA ASP A 83 5.91 14.99 8.48
C ASP A 83 5.12 15.92 7.55
N ASN A 84 5.87 16.70 6.75
CA ASN A 84 5.29 17.66 5.83
C ASN A 84 4.39 17.01 4.76
N ALA A 85 4.59 15.73 4.42
CA ALA A 85 3.72 15.04 3.45
C ALA A 85 2.29 14.90 3.97
N THR A 86 2.09 14.94 5.30
CA THR A 86 0.76 14.81 5.90
C THR A 86 -0.04 16.09 5.91
N GLN A 87 0.53 17.22 5.47
CA GLN A 87 -0.21 18.49 5.47
C GLN A 87 -1.48 18.38 4.61
N PRO A 88 -2.56 19.13 4.93
CA PRO A 88 -3.90 18.87 4.38
C PRO A 88 -4.07 18.99 2.85
N GLN A 89 -3.06 19.47 2.13
CA GLN A 89 -3.21 19.82 0.71
C GLN A 89 -3.43 18.55 -0.15
N GLY A 90 -4.65 18.38 -0.64
CA GLY A 90 -5.01 17.31 -1.58
C GLY A 90 -5.28 15.93 -0.96
N ILE A 91 -5.24 15.81 0.37
CA ILE A 91 -5.47 14.52 1.06
C ILE A 91 -6.87 14.49 1.67
N ILE A 92 -7.71 13.59 1.16
CA ILE A 92 -9.03 13.30 1.73
C ILE A 92 -8.86 12.34 2.90
N ARG A 93 -9.35 12.75 4.07
CA ARG A 93 -9.34 11.94 5.29
C ARG A 93 -10.75 11.61 5.72
N HIS A 94 -10.97 10.34 6.07
CA HIS A 94 -12.20 9.89 6.71
C HIS A 94 -11.87 9.48 8.14
N GLN A 95 -12.64 9.99 9.10
CA GLN A 95 -12.50 9.61 10.51
C GLN A 95 -12.86 8.13 10.74
N ASN A 96 -13.73 7.61 9.88
CA ASN A 96 -14.20 6.23 9.92
C ASN A 96 -14.09 5.67 8.49
N TYR A 97 -13.26 4.66 8.28
CA TYR A 97 -13.15 3.92 7.01
C TYR A 97 -14.04 2.67 7.00
N THR A 98 -14.40 2.13 8.17
CA THR A 98 -15.31 1.00 8.31
C THR A 98 -16.71 1.29 7.77
N GLN A 99 -17.12 2.56 7.68
CA GLN A 99 -18.35 2.99 7.03
C GLN A 99 -18.42 2.60 5.54
N PHE A 100 -17.27 2.36 4.90
CA PHE A 100 -17.18 1.92 3.50
C PHE A 100 -17.17 0.40 3.34
N LEU A 101 -17.32 -0.38 4.42
CA LEU A 101 -17.45 -1.84 4.38
C LEU A 101 -18.89 -2.23 3.99
N LEU A 102 -19.22 -2.00 2.72
CA LEU A 102 -20.55 -2.26 2.16
C LEU A 102 -20.79 -3.74 1.81
N GLY A 103 -19.82 -4.61 2.07
CA GLY A 103 -19.87 -6.01 1.66
C GLY A 103 -20.02 -6.14 0.14
N ILE A 104 -20.82 -7.11 -0.30
CA ILE A 104 -21.03 -7.38 -1.73
C ILE A 104 -21.76 -6.23 -2.45
N GLU A 105 -22.56 -5.48 -1.71
CA GLU A 105 -23.33 -4.34 -2.24
C GLU A 105 -22.41 -3.21 -2.70
N GLY A 106 -21.21 -3.13 -2.14
CA GLY A 106 -20.18 -2.17 -2.55
C GLY A 106 -19.69 -2.34 -3.98
N LEU A 107 -20.02 -3.46 -4.65
CA LEU A 107 -19.68 -3.69 -6.06
C LEU A 107 -20.67 -3.04 -7.03
N ARG A 108 -21.88 -2.68 -6.58
CA ARG A 108 -22.90 -2.09 -7.45
C ARG A 108 -22.41 -0.76 -8.00
N ASP A 109 -22.61 -0.56 -9.30
CA ASP A 109 -22.26 0.65 -10.03
C ASP A 109 -20.75 1.00 -10.05
N LEU A 110 -19.88 0.13 -9.53
CA LEU A 110 -18.44 0.28 -9.68
C LEU A 110 -18.03 0.00 -11.13
N ARG A 111 -17.12 0.82 -11.66
CA ARG A 111 -16.48 0.60 -12.96
C ARG A 111 -15.03 0.20 -12.70
N LEU A 112 -14.70 -1.05 -12.99
CA LEU A 112 -13.37 -1.62 -12.72
C LEU A 112 -12.63 -1.86 -14.03
N GLY A 113 -11.45 -1.26 -14.14
CA GLY A 113 -10.53 -1.47 -15.26
C GLY A 113 -9.57 -2.62 -14.99
N VAL A 114 -9.44 -3.55 -15.94
CA VAL A 114 -8.53 -4.69 -15.84
C VAL A 114 -7.31 -4.45 -16.71
N ILE A 115 -6.16 -4.35 -16.06
CA ILE A 115 -4.86 -4.26 -16.73
C ILE A 115 -4.44 -5.68 -17.14
N ARG A 116 -4.22 -5.89 -18.44
CA ARG A 116 -3.72 -7.16 -19.00
C ARG A 116 -2.30 -7.05 -19.52
N GLU A 117 -1.96 -5.92 -20.13
CA GLU A 117 -0.63 -5.65 -20.66
C GLU A 117 0.41 -5.58 -19.55
N GLY A 118 1.60 -6.16 -19.77
CA GLY A 118 2.71 -6.16 -18.81
C GLY A 118 2.57 -7.13 -17.62
N ILE A 119 1.42 -7.81 -17.47
CA ILE A 119 1.18 -8.76 -16.38
C ILE A 119 1.63 -10.17 -16.78
N ASN A 120 2.77 -10.61 -16.26
CA ASN A 120 3.32 -11.95 -16.49
C ASN A 120 3.00 -12.87 -15.29
N ILE A 121 1.86 -13.56 -15.34
CA ILE A 121 1.44 -14.55 -14.35
C ILE A 121 1.17 -15.90 -15.00
N THR A 122 1.18 -16.98 -14.20
CA THR A 122 0.86 -18.33 -14.68
C THR A 122 -0.62 -18.44 -15.08
N ASP A 123 -0.94 -19.37 -15.98
CA ASP A 123 -2.32 -19.66 -16.38
C ASP A 123 -3.23 -19.96 -15.18
N GLU A 124 -2.71 -20.66 -14.17
CA GLU A 124 -3.44 -20.92 -12.92
C GLU A 124 -3.83 -19.62 -12.21
N ARG A 125 -2.90 -18.68 -12.05
CA ARG A 125 -3.16 -17.38 -11.42
C ARG A 125 -4.09 -16.53 -12.29
N GLN A 126 -3.91 -16.58 -13.60
CA GLN A 126 -4.78 -15.91 -14.56
C GLN A 126 -6.22 -16.40 -14.43
N ASN A 127 -6.44 -17.71 -14.27
CA ASN A 127 -7.76 -18.28 -14.05
C ASN A 127 -8.39 -17.80 -12.73
N ARG A 128 -7.62 -17.73 -11.63
CA ARG A 128 -8.11 -17.18 -10.35
C ARG A 128 -8.51 -15.71 -10.45
N VAL A 129 -7.73 -14.91 -11.18
CA VAL A 129 -8.08 -13.51 -11.46
C VAL A 129 -9.38 -13.43 -12.28
N ASN A 130 -9.53 -14.27 -13.30
CA ASN A 130 -10.75 -14.31 -14.12
C ASN A 130 -11.99 -14.75 -13.32
N GLU A 131 -11.84 -15.70 -12.38
CA GLU A 131 -12.90 -16.09 -11.44
C GLU A 131 -13.34 -14.90 -10.57
N ALA A 132 -12.39 -14.13 -10.02
CA ALA A 132 -12.67 -12.95 -9.22
C ALA A 132 -13.35 -11.84 -10.03
N ILE A 133 -12.90 -11.59 -11.27
CA ILE A 133 -13.53 -10.62 -12.19
C ILE A 133 -14.99 -11.01 -12.48
N LYS A 134 -15.23 -12.30 -12.75
CA LYS A 134 -16.59 -12.80 -13.01
C LYS A 134 -17.47 -12.65 -11.77
N LEU A 135 -16.95 -12.94 -10.58
CA LEU A 135 -17.66 -12.73 -9.33
C LEU A 135 -18.05 -11.25 -9.18
N MET A 136 -17.11 -10.33 -9.40
CA MET A 136 -17.37 -8.89 -9.30
C MET A 136 -18.44 -8.43 -10.30
N SER A 137 -18.35 -8.87 -11.56
CA SER A 137 -19.34 -8.57 -12.60
C SER A 137 -20.74 -9.09 -12.26
N THR A 138 -20.84 -10.31 -11.75
CA THR A 138 -22.12 -10.93 -11.37
C THR A 138 -22.84 -10.17 -10.25
N HIS A 139 -22.09 -9.40 -9.44
CA HIS A 139 -22.61 -8.61 -8.33
C HIS A 139 -22.74 -7.11 -8.66
N GLY A 140 -22.75 -6.75 -9.94
CA GLY A 140 -23.13 -5.41 -10.40
C GLY A 140 -21.97 -4.48 -10.76
N ALA A 141 -20.72 -4.94 -10.69
CA ALA A 141 -19.60 -4.17 -11.20
C ALA A 141 -19.56 -4.18 -12.73
N THR A 142 -19.39 -3.02 -13.35
CA THR A 142 -19.05 -2.90 -14.77
C THR A 142 -17.56 -3.16 -14.96
N ILE A 143 -17.23 -4.20 -15.73
CA ILE A 143 -15.83 -4.57 -16.01
C ILE A 143 -15.41 -4.00 -17.37
N ILE A 144 -14.27 -3.31 -17.41
CA ILE A 144 -13.60 -2.82 -18.61
C ILE A 144 -12.31 -3.63 -18.76
N ASP A 145 -12.28 -4.58 -19.68
CA ASP A 145 -11.20 -5.57 -19.78
C ASP A 145 -10.87 -5.90 -21.25
N PRO A 146 -9.67 -5.52 -21.75
CA PRO A 146 -8.64 -4.75 -21.07
C PRO A 146 -8.95 -3.25 -21.02
N VAL A 147 -8.38 -2.53 -20.05
CA VAL A 147 -8.20 -1.07 -20.18
C VAL A 147 -6.99 -0.76 -21.06
N ASN A 148 -7.13 0.27 -21.91
CA ASN A 148 -6.04 0.79 -22.72
C ASN A 148 -5.35 1.93 -21.96
N ILE A 149 -4.31 1.59 -21.20
CA ILE A 149 -3.46 2.55 -20.51
C ILE A 149 -2.00 2.28 -20.91
N THR A 150 -1.23 3.33 -21.15
CA THR A 150 0.21 3.18 -21.37
C THR A 150 0.87 2.83 -20.05
N ILE A 151 1.36 1.60 -19.95
CA ILE A 151 2.07 1.11 -18.76
C ILE A 151 3.56 1.16 -19.07
N ILE A 152 4.33 1.79 -18.19
CA ILE A 152 5.78 1.62 -18.17
C ILE A 152 6.02 0.19 -17.72
N ASP A 153 6.72 -0.61 -18.52
CA ASP A 153 7.01 -1.99 -18.16
C ASP A 153 7.67 -2.06 -16.77
N ASP A 154 7.35 -3.12 -16.01
CA ASP A 154 7.72 -3.23 -14.60
C ASP A 154 9.24 -3.14 -14.38
N ASP A 155 10.06 -3.60 -15.33
CA ASP A 155 11.52 -3.52 -15.24
C ASP A 155 12.00 -2.07 -15.37
N THR A 156 11.48 -1.33 -16.34
CA THR A 156 11.77 0.12 -16.49
C THR A 156 11.27 0.91 -15.28
N LEU A 157 10.05 0.65 -14.82
CA LEU A 157 9.48 1.34 -13.66
C LEU A 157 10.28 1.04 -12.38
N SER A 158 10.64 -0.22 -12.16
CA SER A 158 11.46 -0.65 -11.02
C SER A 158 12.82 0.04 -11.03
N LYS A 159 13.52 0.09 -12.18
CA LYS A 159 14.80 0.80 -12.30
C LYS A 159 14.66 2.29 -12.00
N TYR A 160 13.59 2.91 -12.49
CA TYR A 160 13.31 4.32 -12.21
C TYR A 160 13.10 4.56 -10.72
N ILE A 161 12.23 3.78 -10.07
CA ILE A 161 11.92 3.93 -8.65
C ILE A 161 13.15 3.64 -7.79
N VAL A 162 13.93 2.60 -8.10
CA VAL A 162 15.17 2.28 -7.38
C VAL A 162 16.20 3.41 -7.52
N SER A 163 16.33 3.99 -8.71
CA SER A 163 17.22 5.13 -8.95
C SER A 163 16.82 6.35 -8.12
N LEU A 164 15.53 6.73 -8.17
CA LEU A 164 15.01 7.86 -7.40
C LEU A 164 15.09 7.60 -5.89
N ALA A 165 14.78 6.38 -5.44
CA ALA A 165 14.93 5.99 -4.06
C ALA A 165 16.39 6.05 -3.59
N SER A 166 17.35 5.64 -4.42
CA SER A 166 18.77 5.73 -4.09
C SER A 166 19.23 7.19 -3.96
N TYR A 167 18.69 8.08 -4.80
CA TYR A 167 18.94 9.51 -4.71
C TYR A 167 18.37 10.10 -3.41
N ASN A 168 17.09 9.85 -3.11
CA ASN A 168 16.43 10.37 -1.91
C ASN A 168 17.01 9.79 -0.62
N PHE A 169 17.36 8.50 -0.62
CA PHE A 169 17.80 7.78 0.57
C PHE A 169 18.98 8.46 1.26
N ARG A 170 19.93 8.99 0.49
CA ARG A 170 21.10 9.67 1.04
C ARG A 170 20.70 10.81 1.98
N ASP A 171 19.81 11.69 1.53
CA ASP A 171 19.44 12.87 2.30
C ASP A 171 18.42 12.50 3.37
N ASP A 172 17.48 11.60 3.07
CA ASP A 172 16.47 11.14 4.01
C ASP A 172 17.08 10.40 5.22
N ILE A 173 18.09 9.53 5.02
CA ILE A 173 18.74 8.83 6.14
C ILE A 173 19.60 9.76 6.99
N ILE A 174 20.26 10.76 6.40
CA ILE A 174 21.03 11.76 7.14
C ILE A 174 20.09 12.56 8.04
N ASN A 175 18.95 13.01 7.49
CA ASN A 175 17.95 13.75 8.25
C ASN A 175 17.39 12.91 9.41
N TYR A 176 16.98 11.66 9.16
CA TYR A 176 16.50 10.74 10.20
C TYR A 176 17.52 10.55 11.33
N LEU A 177 18.79 10.28 10.99
CA LEU A 177 19.84 10.06 11.98
C LEU A 177 20.16 11.32 12.78
N SER A 178 20.02 12.51 12.19
CA SER A 178 20.26 13.79 12.88
C SER A 178 19.27 14.06 14.02
N GLU A 179 18.07 13.45 13.97
CA GLU A 179 17.06 13.56 15.03
C GLU A 179 17.33 12.63 16.23
N LEU A 180 18.24 11.65 16.08
CA LEU A 180 18.55 10.67 17.11
C LEU A 180 19.57 11.23 18.12
N LYS A 181 19.22 11.18 19.41
CA LYS A 181 20.08 11.71 20.49
C LYS A 181 21.23 10.79 20.92
N ASN A 182 21.16 9.49 20.61
CA ASN A 182 22.14 8.47 21.02
C ASN A 182 22.65 7.66 19.81
N THR A 183 23.24 8.33 18.82
CA THR A 183 23.95 7.67 17.72
C THR A 183 25.39 8.17 17.63
N THR A 184 26.34 7.25 17.46
CA THR A 184 27.76 7.56 17.23
C THR A 184 28.05 7.86 15.76
N ILE A 185 27.08 7.65 14.86
CA ILE A 185 27.19 8.00 13.45
C ILE A 185 26.83 9.49 13.32
N ARG A 186 27.86 10.32 13.12
CA ARG A 186 27.69 11.73 12.75
C ARG A 186 27.83 11.87 11.23
N SER A 187 26.98 12.72 10.66
CA SER A 187 26.99 13.12 9.23
C SER A 187 28.37 13.57 8.77
#